data_AF-A0AAV6BAW3-F1
#
_entry.id   AF-A0AAV6BAW3-F1
#
_cell.length_a   1.000
_cell.length_b   1.000
_cell.length_c   1.000
_cell.angle_alpha   90.00
_cell.angle_beta   90.00
_cell.angle_gamma   90.00
#
_symmetry.space_group_name_H-M   'P 1'
#
loop_
_entity.id
_entity.type
_entity.pdbx_description
1 polymer ?
#
loop_
_entity_poly.entity_id
_entity_poly.type
_entity_poly.pdbx_seq_one_letter_code
_entity_poly.pdbx_strand_id
1 'polypeptide(L)' 'MSTKIAKVRARQVIDSRGNPTVEADVYLESGAFGRAAVP' A
#
# COMPACT_ATOMS: atom_id res chain seq x y z
N MET A 1 11.81 0.57 -18.02
CA MET A 1 11.13 -0.10 -16.87
C MET A 1 9.73 0.50 -16.77
N SER A 2 8.66 -0.31 -16.84
CA SER A 2 7.27 0.19 -16.85
C SER A 2 6.85 0.71 -15.47
N THR A 3 6.22 1.88 -15.42
CA THR A 3 5.66 2.46 -14.18
C THR A 3 4.14 2.26 -14.06
N LYS A 4 3.52 1.50 -14.97
CA LYS A 4 2.09 1.18 -14.89
C LYS A 4 1.78 0.35 -13.65
N ILE A 5 0.68 0.69 -12.99
CA ILE A 5 0.18 -0.05 -11.82
C ILE A 5 -0.45 -1.35 -12.30
N ALA A 6 0.06 -2.47 -11.79
CA ALA A 6 -0.48 -3.80 -12.06
C ALA A 6 -1.52 -4.20 -11.01
N LYS A 7 -1.33 -3.80 -9.75
CA LYS A 7 -2.23 -4.17 -8.64
C LYS A 7 -2.15 -3.21 -7.47
N VAL A 8 -3.29 -3.00 -6.82
CA VAL A 8 -3.40 -2.32 -5.53
C VAL A 8 -4.16 -3.21 -4.54
N ARG A 9 -3.68 -3.31 -3.31
CA ARG A 9 -4.37 -4.01 -2.21
C ARG A 9 -4.38 -3.12 -0.97
N ALA A 10 -5.57 -2.83 -0.45
CA ALA A 10 -5.73 -2.12 0.81
C ALA A 10 -6.10 -3.09 1.95
N ARG A 11 -5.74 -2.71 3.18
CA ARG A 11 -6.15 -3.40 4.41
C ARG A 11 -6.30 -2.40 5.56
N GLN A 12 -7.12 -2.75 6.53
CA GLN A 12 -7.19 -2.03 7.80
C GLN A 12 -6.04 -2.48 8.71
N VAL A 13 -5.35 -1.54 9.33
CA VAL A 13 -4.33 -1.73 10.37
C VAL A 13 -4.63 -0.81 11.56
N ILE A 14 -3.80 -0.82 12.60
CA ILE A 14 -3.97 0.01 13.80
C ILE A 14 -2.82 1.04 13.87
N ASP A 15 -3.14 2.32 14.09
CA ASP A 15 -2.16 3.42 14.25
C ASP A 15 -1.46 3.38 15.62
N SER A 16 -0.53 4.31 15.85
CA SER A 16 0.19 4.41 17.13
C SER A 16 -0.67 4.82 18.32
N ARG A 17 -1.91 5.28 18.09
CA ARG A 17 -2.90 5.67 19.11
C ARG A 17 -4.00 4.62 19.30
N GLY A 18 -3.90 3.47 18.64
CA GLY A 18 -4.89 2.40 18.74
C GLY A 18 -6.11 2.55 17.83
N ASN A 19 -6.12 3.50 16.91
CA ASN A 19 -7.23 3.73 15.99
C ASN A 19 -7.06 2.92 14.70
N PRO A 20 -8.16 2.39 14.12
CA PRO A 20 -8.12 1.83 12.77
C PRO A 20 -7.64 2.85 11.73
N THR A 21 -6.66 2.45 10.92
CA THR A 21 -6.17 3.22 9.76
C THR A 21 -5.95 2.33 8.54
N VAL A 22 -5.58 2.91 7.39
CA VAL A 22 -5.45 2.21 6.10
C VAL A 22 -3.99 2.05 5.69
N GLU A 23 -3.63 0.83 5.32
CA GLU A 23 -2.38 0.52 4.64
C GLU A 23 -2.66 0.03 3.21
N ALA A 24 -1.83 0.48 2.26
CA ALA A 24 -1.92 0.08 0.86
C ALA A 24 -0.60 -0.50 0.33
N ASP A 25 -0.72 -1.61 -0.38
CA ASP A 25 0.32 -2.20 -1.22
C ASP A 25 0.08 -1.84 -2.69
N VAL A 26 1.13 -1.42 -3.39
CA VAL A 26 1.11 -1.14 -4.84
C VAL A 26 2.18 -1.98 -5.52
N TYR A 27 1.78 -2.67 -6.58
CA TYR A 27 2.67 -3.45 -7.46
C TYR A 27 2.64 -2.84 -8.86
N LEU A 28 3.82 -2.62 -9.44
CA LEU A 28 3.97 -2.16 -10.82
C LEU A 28 4.19 -3.34 -11.77
N GLU A 29 3.89 -3.17 -13.05
CA GLU A 29 4.20 -4.17 -14.10
C GLU A 29 5.71 -4.48 -14.20
N SER A 30 6.56 -3.53 -13.77
CA SER A 30 8.01 -3.76 -13.69
C SER A 30 8.44 -4.70 -12.57
N GLY A 31 7.53 -5.14 -11.71
CA GLY A 31 7.82 -5.93 -10.52
C GLY A 31 8.19 -5.11 -9.29
N ALA A 32 8.31 -3.78 -9.42
CA ALA A 32 8.53 -2.89 -8.29
C ALA A 32 7.34 -2.93 -7.31
N PHE A 33 7.64 -2.80 -6.02
CA PHE A 33 6.68 -2.87 -4.91
C PHE A 33 6.84 -1.67 -3.99
N GLY A 34 5.71 -1.11 -3.56
CA GLY A 34 5.64 -0.07 -2.53
C GLY A 34 4.53 -0.37 -1.53
N ARG A 35 4.77 -0.03 -0.27
CA ARG A 35 3.78 -0.11 0.82
C ARG A 35 3.82 1.18 1.62
N ALA A 36 2.64 1.70 1.96
CA ALA A 36 2.51 2.85 2.84
C ALA A 36 1.26 2.72 3.72
N ALA A 37 1.42 3.11 4.98
CA ALA A 37 0.31 3.42 5.87
C ALA A 37 0.11 4.95 5.87
N VAL A 38 -1.14 5.36 5.75
CA VAL A 38 -1.59 6.76 5.92
C VAL A 38 -1.98 6.91 7.39
N PRO A 39 -1.79 8.08 8.03
CA PRO A 39 -1.44 8.10 9.45
C PRO A 39 -2.51 7.49 10.36
#